data_AF-A0AAD5MER8-F1
#
_entry.id   AF-A0AAD5MER8-F1
#
_cell.length_a   1.000
_cell.length_b   1.000
_cell.length_c   1.000
_cell.angle_alpha   90.00
_cell.angle_beta   90.00
_cell.angle_gamma   90.00
#
_symmetry.space_group_name_H-M   'P 1'
#
loop_
_entity.id
_entity.type
_entity.pdbx_description
1 polymer ?
#
loop_
_entity_poly.entity_id
_entity_poly.type
_entity_poly.pdbx_seq_one_letter_code
_entity_poly.pdbx_strand_id
1 'polypeptide(L)'
;MAADHTGELFVGDTILAVNGESLIDATHDDAVRALKRAGRVVDLYVQYKRDELVRRENAVENIEWDDDNRDKIRAIGLKLAYVARAGVDADAEGRIFEVNLMLGGHPQVRRMGWVSEQINEEGIIMWKPKFLTLTQNELLFYDAVPQLKTEWAEPRITRPLVATRVVQTTSRTAPVMKGLSDVISLQIRTGTQNGVRTHILRVETHADLAQWVRTIVLGTYEACSETSQVTSPCNWRGENCELMVSLEAGISLTGPNHEVLWHYPFESIRATGDDGGRFLWIDFGPPDGEQELDLITSAKPIVFILHSFLATKVYRLGLYA
;
A
#
# COMPACT_ATOMS: atom_id res chain seq x y z
N MET A 1 37.71 15.92 -8.20
CA MET A 1 38.27 15.78 -6.83
C MET A 1 38.23 14.30 -6.44
N ALA A 2 39.04 13.81 -5.48
CA ALA A 2 39.15 12.38 -5.20
C ALA A 2 37.79 11.67 -4.96
N ALA A 3 36.88 12.29 -4.21
CA ALA A 3 35.54 11.77 -3.94
C ALA A 3 34.64 11.64 -5.20
N ASP A 4 34.86 12.48 -6.21
CA ASP A 4 34.09 12.44 -7.47
C ASP A 4 34.59 11.32 -8.40
N HIS A 5 35.85 10.90 -8.24
CA HIS A 5 36.45 9.81 -9.03
C HIS A 5 36.15 8.42 -8.48
N THR A 6 35.85 8.29 -7.19
CA THR A 6 35.46 6.99 -6.59
C THR A 6 34.03 6.62 -6.97
N GLY A 7 33.14 7.59 -7.12
CA GLY A 7 31.71 7.34 -7.39
C GLY A 7 30.96 6.70 -6.21
N GLU A 8 31.61 6.61 -5.05
CA GLU A 8 31.10 5.97 -3.83
C GLU A 8 30.51 6.97 -2.83
N LEU A 9 30.54 8.27 -3.13
CA LEU A 9 30.02 9.33 -2.27
C LEU A 9 29.14 10.28 -3.08
N PHE A 10 27.95 10.57 -2.56
CA PHE A 10 26.97 11.44 -3.18
C PHE A 10 26.68 12.67 -2.31
N VAL A 11 26.27 13.76 -2.97
CA VAL A 11 25.85 14.97 -2.26
C VAL A 11 24.63 14.66 -1.40
N GLY A 12 24.80 14.79 -0.10
CA GLY A 12 23.77 14.54 0.91
C GLY A 12 23.98 13.31 1.77
N ASP A 13 25.01 12.49 1.50
CA ASP A 13 25.40 11.41 2.41
C ASP A 13 25.97 11.97 3.72
N THR A 14 25.72 11.27 4.82
CA THR A 14 26.16 11.67 6.17
C THR A 14 27.42 10.90 6.54
N ILE A 15 28.51 11.60 6.84
CA ILE A 15 29.78 10.98 7.24
C ILE A 15 29.73 10.66 8.75
N LEU A 16 29.85 9.38 9.09
CA LEU A 16 29.79 8.88 10.47
C LEU A 16 31.17 8.69 11.11
N ALA A 17 32.21 8.39 10.31
CA ALA A 17 33.59 8.33 10.80
C ALA A 17 34.63 8.59 9.70
N VAL A 18 35.82 9.05 10.10
CA VAL A 18 36.99 9.27 9.22
C VAL A 18 38.19 8.53 9.82
N ASN A 19 38.78 7.58 9.08
CA ASN A 19 39.92 6.76 9.54
C ASN A 19 39.71 6.11 10.93
N GLY A 20 38.47 5.70 11.22
CA GLY A 20 38.08 5.10 12.51
C GLY A 20 37.75 6.09 13.63
N GLU A 21 37.89 7.40 13.41
CA GLU A 21 37.45 8.45 14.34
C GLU A 21 35.97 8.77 14.12
N SER A 22 35.13 8.52 15.14
CA SER A 22 33.69 8.76 15.08
C SER A 22 33.36 10.26 15.00
N LEU A 23 32.37 10.59 14.16
CA LEU A 23 31.84 11.94 13.95
C LEU A 23 30.37 12.09 14.37
N ILE A 24 29.78 11.11 15.05
CA ILE A 24 28.33 11.07 15.39
C ILE A 24 27.87 12.31 16.19
N ASP A 25 28.72 12.84 17.07
CA ASP A 25 28.47 14.05 17.86
C ASP A 25 29.46 15.19 17.55
N ALA A 26 30.14 15.11 16.40
CA ALA A 26 31.17 16.07 16.03
C ALA A 26 30.56 17.36 15.45
N THR A 27 31.15 18.50 15.77
CA THR A 27 30.80 19.75 15.10
C THR A 27 31.33 19.75 13.67
N HIS A 28 30.80 20.63 12.82
CA HIS A 28 31.30 20.81 11.45
C HIS A 28 32.82 21.06 11.42
N ASP A 29 33.33 21.87 12.35
CA ASP A 29 34.76 22.19 12.44
C ASP A 29 35.61 20.96 12.82
N ASP A 30 35.08 20.09 13.68
CA ASP A 30 35.75 18.85 14.08
C ASP A 30 35.80 17.85 12.92
N ALA A 31 34.71 17.71 12.17
CA ALA A 31 34.66 16.89 10.96
C ALA A 31 35.64 17.39 9.89
N VAL A 32 35.71 18.71 9.66
CA VAL A 32 36.67 19.32 8.75
C VAL A 32 38.11 19.08 9.22
N ARG A 33 38.36 19.14 10.53
CA ARG A 33 39.68 18.89 11.11
C ARG A 33 40.09 17.42 10.94
N ALA A 34 39.17 16.47 11.16
CA ALA A 34 39.41 15.05 10.95
C ALA A 34 39.76 14.74 9.49
N LEU A 35 39.00 15.30 8.54
CA LEU A 35 39.27 15.16 7.10
C LEU A 35 40.59 15.81 6.66
N LYS A 36 40.93 16.97 7.21
CA LYS A 36 42.21 17.65 6.90
C LYS A 36 43.42 16.94 7.49
N ARG A 37 43.25 16.24 8.62
CA ARG A 37 44.28 15.40 9.23
C ARG A 37 44.42 14.05 8.53
N ALA A 38 43.38 13.61 7.81
CA ALA A 38 43.44 12.40 7.03
C ALA A 38 44.57 12.51 6.00
N GLY A 39 45.45 11.50 5.98
CA GLY A 39 46.65 11.51 5.16
C GLY A 39 46.33 11.27 3.68
N ARG A 40 47.24 10.60 2.98
CA ARG A 40 47.08 10.30 1.55
C ARG A 40 45.89 9.37 1.25
N VAL A 41 45.45 8.58 2.23
CA VAL A 41 44.31 7.67 2.14
C VAL A 41 43.31 8.05 3.23
N VAL A 42 42.03 8.06 2.87
CA VAL A 42 40.93 8.44 3.75
C VAL A 42 39.88 7.35 3.68
N ASP A 43 39.69 6.63 4.78
CA ASP A 43 38.63 5.65 4.95
C ASP A 43 37.43 6.36 5.58
N LEU A 44 36.30 6.36 4.87
CA LEU A 44 35.07 7.01 5.31
C LEU A 44 34.02 5.95 5.63
N TYR A 45 33.44 6.03 6.82
CA TYR A 45 32.16 5.39 7.09
C TYR A 45 31.07 6.42 6.82
N VAL A 46 30.20 6.12 5.87
CA VAL A 46 29.11 6.99 5.44
C VAL A 46 27.77 6.27 5.55
N GLN A 47 26.75 7.04 5.90
CA GLN A 47 25.36 6.67 5.77
C GLN A 47 24.83 7.30 4.49
N TYR A 48 24.38 6.48 3.55
CA TYR A 48 23.85 6.99 2.29
C TYR A 48 22.51 7.68 2.54
N LYS A 49 22.29 8.81 1.87
CA LYS A 49 20.99 9.50 1.94
C LYS A 49 19.83 8.63 1.42
N ARG A 50 20.13 7.65 0.56
CA ARG A 50 19.14 6.64 0.14
C ARG A 50 18.73 5.73 1.29
N ASP A 51 19.61 5.42 2.23
CA ASP A 51 19.28 4.62 3.41
C ASP A 51 18.41 5.41 4.41
N GLU A 52 18.55 6.73 4.48
CA GLU A 52 17.60 7.59 5.22
C GLU A 52 16.21 7.64 4.59
N LEU A 53 16.09 7.45 3.26
CA LEU A 53 14.80 7.24 2.59
C LEU A 53 14.25 5.82 2.78
N VAL A 54 15.10 4.84 3.11
CA VAL A 54 14.70 3.47 3.50
C VAL A 54 14.23 3.42 4.96
N ARG A 55 14.59 4.42 5.78
CA ARG A 55 13.97 4.76 7.07
C ARG A 55 12.54 5.31 6.91
N ARG A 56 11.77 4.79 5.96
CA ARG A 56 10.33 5.03 5.89
C ARG A 56 9.68 4.40 7.12
N GLU A 57 9.06 5.26 7.91
CA GLU A 57 8.18 4.96 9.03
C GLU A 57 7.32 3.73 8.75
N ASN A 58 7.08 2.92 9.80
CA ASN A 58 6.25 1.72 9.81
C ASN A 58 4.96 1.92 9.01
N ALA A 59 4.98 1.54 7.72
CA ALA A 59 3.88 1.82 6.80
C ALA A 59 2.57 1.19 7.29
N VAL A 60 2.63 0.15 8.11
CA VAL A 60 1.45 -0.54 8.68
C VAL A 60 0.85 0.21 9.86
N GLU A 61 1.67 0.86 10.69
CA GLU A 61 1.20 1.68 11.83
C GLU A 61 0.67 3.04 11.38
N ASN A 62 1.21 3.59 10.29
CA ASN A 62 0.76 4.85 9.69
C ASN A 62 -0.49 4.71 8.79
N ILE A 63 -0.97 3.50 8.53
CA ILE A 63 -2.26 3.33 7.84
C ILE A 63 -3.36 3.75 8.81
N GLU A 64 -4.04 4.85 8.51
CA GLU A 64 -5.28 5.22 9.19
C GLU A 64 -6.36 4.19 8.86
N TRP A 65 -6.69 3.34 9.84
CA TRP A 65 -7.78 2.38 9.73
C TRP A 65 -9.08 3.06 10.16
N ASP A 66 -9.89 3.49 9.18
CA ASP A 66 -11.20 4.04 9.50
C ASP A 66 -12.11 2.99 10.15
N ASP A 67 -12.60 3.29 11.36
CA ASP A 67 -13.76 2.65 11.94
C ASP A 67 -15.03 3.18 11.26
N ASP A 68 -15.91 2.27 10.86
CA ASP A 68 -17.07 2.49 9.97
C ASP A 68 -18.18 3.41 10.55
N ASN A 69 -17.91 4.36 11.46
CA ASN A 69 -18.95 5.13 12.16
C ASN A 69 -18.75 6.66 12.17
N ARG A 70 -18.83 7.30 11.00
CA ARG A 70 -19.06 8.75 10.84
C ARG A 70 -20.39 8.98 10.13
N ASP A 71 -21.48 9.05 10.89
CA ASP A 71 -22.78 9.51 10.36
C ASP A 71 -22.76 11.04 10.20
N LYS A 72 -22.46 11.52 8.99
CA LYS A 72 -22.68 12.91 8.60
C LYS A 72 -23.45 12.96 7.28
N ILE A 73 -24.72 13.33 7.36
CA ILE A 73 -25.54 13.63 6.18
C ILE A 73 -25.03 14.96 5.59
N ARG A 74 -24.41 14.92 4.40
CA ARG A 74 -24.05 16.12 3.62
C ARG A 74 -24.91 16.21 2.35
N ALA A 75 -25.34 17.42 2.01
CA ALA A 75 -26.15 17.68 0.82
C ALA A 75 -25.36 17.39 -0.47
N ILE A 76 -25.98 16.69 -1.43
CA ILE A 76 -25.35 16.35 -2.72
C ILE A 76 -25.45 17.57 -3.64
N GLY A 77 -24.33 18.25 -3.87
CA GLY A 77 -24.24 19.34 -4.85
C GLY A 77 -24.41 18.83 -6.28
N LEU A 78 -25.46 19.28 -6.97
CA LEU A 78 -25.83 18.80 -8.31
C LEU A 78 -24.84 19.20 -9.43
N LYS A 79 -23.85 20.07 -9.13
CA LYS A 79 -22.91 20.58 -10.13
C LYS A 79 -21.91 19.51 -10.62
N LEU A 80 -21.70 18.44 -9.83
CA LEU A 80 -20.90 17.26 -10.21
C LEU A 80 -21.72 15.96 -10.27
N ALA A 81 -23.01 16.01 -9.95
CA ALA A 81 -23.92 14.86 -10.08
C ALA A 81 -24.47 14.83 -11.51
N TYR A 82 -23.84 14.05 -12.38
CA TYR A 82 -24.38 13.77 -13.71
C TYR A 82 -24.98 12.37 -13.79
N VAL A 83 -26.16 12.28 -14.40
CA VAL A 83 -26.77 11.01 -14.81
C VAL A 83 -26.05 10.57 -16.09
N ALA A 84 -25.00 9.77 -15.95
CA ALA A 84 -24.26 9.26 -17.10
C ALA A 84 -25.07 8.17 -17.81
N ARG A 85 -25.41 8.40 -19.08
CA ARG A 85 -25.52 7.30 -20.05
C ARG A 85 -24.13 7.14 -20.65
N ALA A 86 -23.45 6.07 -20.24
CA ALA A 86 -22.04 5.79 -20.52
C ALA A 86 -21.61 6.07 -21.98
N GLY A 87 -20.51 6.80 -22.13
CA GLY A 87 -19.76 6.97 -23.38
C GLY A 87 -18.25 6.92 -23.10
N VAL A 88 -17.63 5.83 -23.56
CA VAL A 88 -16.23 5.46 -23.90
C VAL A 88 -14.99 6.15 -23.27
N ASP A 89 -15.04 7.29 -22.59
CA ASP A 89 -13.87 7.84 -21.89
C ASP A 89 -14.21 8.22 -20.45
N ALA A 90 -13.54 7.58 -19.49
CA ALA A 90 -13.77 7.79 -18.06
C ALA A 90 -13.44 9.22 -17.59
N ASP A 91 -12.69 9.99 -18.40
CA ASP A 91 -12.37 11.39 -18.15
C ASP A 91 -12.45 12.26 -19.42
N ALA A 92 -13.46 12.03 -20.27
CA ALA A 92 -13.65 12.79 -21.52
C ALA A 92 -13.72 14.33 -21.32
N GLU A 93 -13.98 14.78 -20.10
CA GLU A 93 -14.14 16.19 -19.73
C GLU A 93 -12.95 16.76 -18.94
N GLY A 94 -11.87 15.99 -18.73
CA GLY A 94 -10.67 16.47 -18.02
C GLY A 94 -10.89 16.76 -16.52
N ARG A 95 -11.90 16.15 -15.90
CA ARG A 95 -12.25 16.35 -14.49
C ARG A 95 -11.19 15.82 -13.55
N ILE A 96 -10.52 14.72 -13.90
CA ILE A 96 -9.40 14.20 -13.08
C ILE A 96 -8.26 15.22 -13.08
N PHE A 97 -8.00 15.86 -14.23
CA PHE A 97 -7.00 16.92 -14.33
C PHE A 97 -7.36 18.13 -13.46
N GLU A 98 -8.60 18.62 -13.52
CA GLU A 98 -9.07 19.74 -12.68
C GLU A 98 -8.98 19.42 -11.18
N VAL A 99 -9.40 18.23 -10.77
CA VAL A 99 -9.30 17.78 -9.38
C VAL A 99 -7.84 17.71 -8.94
N ASN A 100 -6.96 17.10 -9.72
CA ASN A 100 -5.54 17.03 -9.38
C ASN A 100 -4.89 18.43 -9.28
N LEU A 101 -5.29 19.36 -10.15
CA LEU A 101 -4.84 20.74 -10.08
C LEU A 101 -5.31 21.42 -8.79
N MET A 102 -6.58 21.22 -8.41
CA MET A 102 -7.15 21.74 -7.16
C MET A 102 -6.46 21.16 -5.91
N LEU A 103 -6.17 19.86 -5.92
CA LEU A 103 -5.50 19.18 -4.82
C LEU A 103 -4.00 19.52 -4.74
N GLY A 104 -3.41 19.98 -5.84
CA GLY A 104 -1.96 20.18 -5.97
C GLY A 104 -1.21 18.85 -6.09
N GLY A 105 -1.86 17.82 -6.64
CA GLY A 105 -1.29 16.48 -6.83
C GLY A 105 -1.24 15.60 -5.58
N HIS A 106 -1.80 16.04 -4.44
CA HIS A 106 -1.76 15.30 -3.18
C HIS A 106 -3.15 15.21 -2.51
N PRO A 107 -3.82 14.05 -2.52
CA PRO A 107 -3.43 12.82 -3.25
C PRO A 107 -3.61 12.97 -4.77
N GLN A 108 -2.81 12.24 -5.55
CA GLN A 108 -2.96 12.19 -7.01
C GLN A 108 -4.11 11.22 -7.36
N VAL A 109 -5.22 11.76 -7.84
CA VAL A 109 -6.39 11.01 -8.31
C VAL A 109 -6.10 10.41 -9.68
N ARG A 110 -6.39 9.11 -9.83
CA ARG A 110 -6.18 8.33 -11.06
C ARG A 110 -7.47 7.88 -11.70
N ARG A 111 -8.49 7.63 -10.89
CA ARG A 111 -9.86 7.33 -11.34
C ARG A 111 -10.83 7.79 -10.27
N MET A 112 -12.00 8.26 -10.67
CA MET A 112 -13.09 8.56 -9.76
C MET A 112 -14.43 8.30 -10.45
N GLY A 113 -15.46 7.96 -9.69
CA GLY A 113 -16.78 7.72 -10.24
C GLY A 113 -17.78 7.18 -9.23
N TRP A 114 -19.04 7.20 -9.62
CA TRP A 114 -20.12 6.63 -8.82
C TRP A 114 -20.14 5.11 -8.95
N VAL A 115 -20.29 4.45 -7.81
CA VAL A 115 -20.59 3.01 -7.69
C VAL A 115 -21.74 2.84 -6.71
N SER A 116 -22.37 1.67 -6.69
CA SER A 116 -23.31 1.33 -5.62
C SER A 116 -22.72 0.23 -4.76
N GLU A 117 -22.58 0.50 -3.47
CA GLU A 117 -22.09 -0.47 -2.49
C GLU A 117 -23.24 -1.29 -1.92
N GLN A 118 -23.06 -2.61 -1.85
CA GLN A 118 -23.98 -3.48 -1.13
C GLN A 118 -23.78 -3.30 0.37
N ILE A 119 -24.86 -2.99 1.07
CA ILE A 119 -24.89 -2.90 2.52
C ILE A 119 -25.99 -3.82 3.07
N ASN A 120 -25.81 -4.23 4.32
CA ASN A 120 -26.79 -5.00 5.07
C ASN A 120 -27.25 -4.16 6.26
N GLU A 121 -28.47 -3.62 6.17
CA GLU A 121 -29.11 -2.88 7.25
C GLU A 121 -30.27 -3.71 7.80
N GLU A 122 -30.17 -4.12 9.07
CA GLU A 122 -31.21 -4.89 9.77
C GLU A 122 -31.62 -6.20 9.05
N GLY A 123 -30.67 -6.84 8.35
CA GLY A 123 -30.92 -8.07 7.58
C GLY A 123 -31.42 -7.82 6.16
N ILE A 124 -31.65 -6.56 5.78
CA ILE A 124 -32.07 -6.16 4.44
C ILE A 124 -30.84 -5.78 3.63
N ILE A 125 -30.63 -6.52 2.54
CA ILE A 125 -29.60 -6.20 1.55
C ILE A 125 -30.10 -5.07 0.66
N MET A 126 -29.36 -3.97 0.62
CA MET A 126 -29.64 -2.85 -0.27
C MET A 126 -28.36 -2.28 -0.90
N TRP A 127 -28.54 -1.47 -1.93
CA TRP A 127 -27.45 -0.82 -2.66
C TRP A 127 -27.46 0.67 -2.36
N LYS A 128 -26.38 1.19 -1.76
CA LYS A 128 -26.22 2.63 -1.50
C LYS A 128 -25.18 3.24 -2.46
N PRO A 129 -25.48 4.39 -3.09
CA PRO A 129 -24.50 5.07 -3.93
C PRO A 129 -23.31 5.54 -3.10
N LYS A 130 -22.10 5.38 -3.64
CA LYS A 130 -20.84 5.87 -3.11
C LYS A 130 -20.04 6.50 -4.24
N PHE A 131 -19.41 7.63 -3.98
CA PHE A 131 -18.43 8.21 -4.87
C PHE A 131 -17.06 7.64 -4.53
N LEU A 132 -16.53 6.81 -5.42
CA LEU A 132 -15.27 6.09 -5.26
C LEU A 132 -14.15 6.85 -5.96
N THR A 133 -13.00 6.98 -5.30
CA THR A 133 -11.80 7.59 -5.87
C THR A 133 -10.60 6.66 -5.68
N LEU A 134 -9.91 6.33 -6.75
CA LEU A 134 -8.61 5.67 -6.74
C LEU A 134 -7.52 6.74 -6.82
N THR A 135 -6.63 6.77 -5.83
CA THR A 135 -5.45 7.61 -5.81
C THR A 135 -4.20 6.80 -6.19
N GLN A 136 -3.01 7.39 -6.03
CA GLN A 136 -1.74 6.68 -6.19
C GLN A 136 -1.59 5.51 -5.20
N ASN A 137 -2.06 5.67 -3.96
CA ASN A 137 -1.79 4.72 -2.87
C ASN A 137 -3.05 4.14 -2.23
N GLU A 138 -4.23 4.72 -2.46
CA GLU A 138 -5.43 4.45 -1.68
C GLU A 138 -6.68 4.39 -2.55
N LEU A 139 -7.68 3.68 -2.05
CA LEU A 139 -9.06 3.70 -2.53
C LEU A 139 -9.92 4.40 -1.48
N LEU A 140 -10.51 5.53 -1.88
CA LEU A 140 -11.26 6.45 -1.03
C LEU A 140 -12.75 6.41 -1.36
N PHE A 141 -13.58 6.36 -0.33
CA PHE A 141 -15.04 6.33 -0.46
C PHE A 141 -15.64 7.61 0.11
N TYR A 142 -16.55 8.22 -0.63
CA TYR A 142 -17.31 9.38 -0.19
C TYR A 142 -18.81 9.13 -0.37
N ASP A 143 -19.64 9.77 0.45
CA ASP A 143 -21.11 9.72 0.29
C ASP A 143 -21.59 10.64 -0.85
N ALA A 144 -20.78 11.62 -1.23
CA ALA A 144 -21.05 12.56 -2.31
C ALA A 144 -19.74 13.00 -2.98
N VAL A 145 -19.82 13.61 -4.17
CA VAL A 145 -18.64 14.18 -4.84
C VAL A 145 -18.09 15.35 -4.01
N PRO A 146 -16.84 15.29 -3.53
CA PRO A 146 -16.25 16.40 -2.78
C PRO A 146 -16.12 17.65 -3.66
N GLN A 147 -16.55 18.80 -3.12
CA GLN A 147 -16.53 20.10 -3.80
C GLN A 147 -15.35 20.97 -3.37
N LEU A 148 -14.83 20.73 -2.17
CA LEU A 148 -13.76 21.51 -1.54
C LEU A 148 -12.56 20.63 -1.23
N LYS A 149 -11.35 21.22 -1.24
CA LYS A 149 -10.11 20.51 -0.88
C LYS A 149 -10.19 19.88 0.53
N THR A 150 -10.86 20.54 1.46
CA THR A 150 -11.11 20.02 2.81
C THR A 150 -12.02 18.80 2.82
N GLU A 151 -12.97 18.69 1.89
CA GLU A 151 -13.85 17.52 1.78
C GLU A 151 -13.12 16.34 1.16
N TRP A 152 -12.22 16.59 0.19
CA TRP A 152 -11.33 15.55 -0.36
C TRP A 152 -10.41 14.95 0.71
N ALA A 153 -9.97 15.75 1.68
CA ALA A 153 -9.16 15.29 2.82
C ALA A 153 -9.95 14.52 3.89
N GLU A 154 -11.28 14.42 3.77
CA GLU A 154 -12.15 13.70 4.71
C GLU A 154 -12.94 12.59 3.99
N PRO A 155 -12.26 11.56 3.44
CA PRO A 155 -12.96 10.37 2.96
C PRO A 155 -13.75 9.71 4.10
N ARG A 156 -14.86 9.05 3.75
CA ARG A 156 -15.67 8.30 4.70
C ARG A 156 -15.02 6.96 5.06
N ILE A 157 -14.31 6.38 4.09
CA ILE A 157 -13.55 5.14 4.22
C ILE A 157 -12.28 5.29 3.37
N THR A 158 -11.14 4.99 3.96
CA THR A 158 -9.85 4.85 3.28
C THR A 158 -9.40 3.39 3.26
N ARG A 159 -8.93 2.93 2.10
CA ARG A 159 -8.39 1.56 1.92
C ARG A 159 -7.04 1.62 1.20
N PRO A 160 -5.91 1.29 1.87
CA PRO A 160 -4.59 1.33 1.25
C PRO A 160 -4.44 0.23 0.19
N LEU A 161 -4.01 0.60 -1.02
CA LEU A 161 -3.93 -0.32 -2.16
C LEU A 161 -3.02 -1.51 -1.90
N VAL A 162 -1.93 -1.31 -1.14
CA VAL A 162 -1.00 -2.40 -0.79
C VAL A 162 -1.67 -3.50 0.04
N ALA A 163 -2.70 -3.19 0.83
CA ALA A 163 -3.47 -4.16 1.61
C ALA A 163 -4.88 -4.41 1.04
N THR A 164 -5.19 -3.93 -0.15
CA THR A 164 -6.50 -4.02 -0.79
C THR A 164 -6.42 -4.77 -2.12
N ARG A 165 -7.28 -5.77 -2.31
CA ARG A 165 -7.32 -6.58 -3.54
C ARG A 165 -8.73 -6.80 -4.06
N VAL A 166 -8.85 -6.86 -5.38
CA VAL A 166 -10.07 -7.35 -6.05
C VAL A 166 -10.06 -8.88 -5.99
N VAL A 167 -11.15 -9.51 -5.54
CA VAL A 167 -11.22 -10.98 -5.36
C VAL A 167 -12.27 -11.67 -6.22
N GLN A 168 -13.31 -10.96 -6.63
CA GLN A 168 -14.39 -11.56 -7.41
C GLN A 168 -14.99 -10.51 -8.33
N THR A 169 -15.33 -10.95 -9.53
CA THR A 169 -16.13 -10.18 -10.49
C THR A 169 -17.28 -11.05 -10.96
N THR A 170 -18.42 -10.44 -11.27
CA THR A 170 -19.54 -11.17 -11.87
C THR A 170 -19.17 -11.65 -13.28
N SER A 171 -19.06 -12.96 -13.45
CA SER A 171 -18.84 -13.62 -14.75
C SER A 171 -20.15 -13.79 -15.50
N ARG A 172 -20.14 -13.63 -16.84
CA ARG A 172 -21.29 -13.98 -17.69
C ARG A 172 -21.42 -15.50 -17.78
N THR A 173 -22.02 -16.17 -16.80
CA THR A 173 -22.10 -17.64 -16.79
C THR A 173 -23.52 -18.21 -16.77
N ALA A 174 -24.58 -17.42 -16.92
CA ALA A 174 -25.95 -17.93 -17.05
C ALA A 174 -26.70 -17.28 -18.22
N PRO A 175 -27.59 -18.01 -18.93
CA PRO A 175 -28.54 -17.37 -19.83
C PRO A 175 -29.45 -16.49 -18.98
N VAL A 176 -29.32 -15.17 -19.17
CA VAL A 176 -30.18 -14.16 -18.56
C VAL A 176 -31.63 -14.61 -18.72
N MET A 177 -32.32 -14.92 -17.61
CA MET A 177 -33.78 -15.05 -17.66
C MET A 177 -34.31 -13.72 -18.19
N LYS A 178 -35.01 -13.74 -19.33
CA LYS A 178 -35.60 -12.54 -19.93
C LYS A 178 -36.38 -11.77 -18.86
N GLY A 179 -35.84 -10.62 -18.42
CA GLY A 179 -36.50 -9.73 -17.44
C GLY A 179 -35.69 -9.40 -16.19
N LEU A 180 -34.59 -10.09 -15.88
CA LEU A 180 -33.70 -9.77 -14.75
C LEU A 180 -32.32 -9.37 -15.29
N SER A 181 -31.89 -8.12 -15.09
CA SER A 181 -30.50 -7.73 -15.39
C SER A 181 -29.57 -8.33 -14.35
N ASP A 182 -28.55 -9.09 -14.77
CA ASP A 182 -27.47 -9.51 -13.88
C ASP A 182 -26.85 -8.28 -13.19
N VAL A 183 -26.63 -8.37 -11.88
CA VAL A 183 -25.88 -7.33 -11.17
C VAL A 183 -24.44 -7.40 -11.67
N ILE A 184 -23.94 -6.32 -12.26
CA ILE A 184 -22.54 -6.21 -12.67
C ILE A 184 -21.76 -5.66 -11.48
N SER A 185 -20.91 -6.48 -10.85
CA SER A 185 -20.21 -6.07 -9.63
C SER A 185 -18.79 -6.62 -9.51
N LEU A 186 -17.98 -5.91 -8.74
CA LEU A 186 -16.69 -6.36 -8.21
C LEU A 186 -16.75 -6.46 -6.69
N GLN A 187 -15.97 -7.37 -6.12
CA GLN A 187 -15.73 -7.48 -4.69
C GLN A 187 -14.28 -7.12 -4.38
N ILE A 188 -14.11 -6.19 -3.45
CA ILE A 188 -12.82 -5.74 -2.94
C ILE A 188 -12.69 -6.21 -1.50
N ARG A 189 -11.51 -6.72 -1.14
CA ARG A 189 -11.17 -7.11 0.23
C ARG A 189 -9.94 -6.37 0.69
N THR A 190 -9.97 -5.92 1.94
CA THR A 190 -8.84 -5.23 2.58
C THR A 190 -8.50 -5.93 3.89
N GLY A 191 -7.23 -6.28 4.07
CA GLY A 191 -6.72 -6.74 5.36
C GLY A 191 -6.62 -5.54 6.30
N THR A 192 -7.28 -5.58 7.45
CA THR A 192 -7.34 -4.50 8.45
C THR A 192 -6.98 -5.02 9.83
N GLN A 193 -6.75 -4.11 10.77
CA GLN A 193 -6.55 -4.48 12.17
C GLN A 193 -7.76 -5.20 12.81
N ASN A 194 -8.95 -5.00 12.24
CA ASN A 194 -10.20 -5.62 12.68
C ASN A 194 -10.62 -6.79 11.76
N GLY A 195 -9.65 -7.48 11.15
CA GLY A 195 -9.88 -8.59 10.25
C GLY A 195 -10.00 -8.16 8.79
N VAL A 196 -10.78 -8.87 7.98
CA VAL A 196 -10.92 -8.57 6.55
C VAL A 196 -12.19 -7.76 6.30
N ARG A 197 -12.05 -6.54 5.78
CA ARG A 197 -13.17 -5.73 5.30
C ARG A 197 -13.48 -6.08 3.85
N THR A 198 -14.77 -6.14 3.52
CA THR A 198 -15.25 -6.54 2.20
C THR A 198 -16.23 -5.50 1.68
N HIS A 199 -15.99 -5.00 0.47
CA HIS A 199 -16.88 -4.10 -0.25
C HIS A 199 -17.35 -4.79 -1.52
N ILE A 200 -18.67 -4.92 -1.70
CA ILE A 200 -19.27 -5.41 -2.95
C ILE A 200 -19.82 -4.19 -3.69
N LEU A 201 -19.24 -3.90 -4.85
CA LEU A 201 -19.49 -2.68 -5.60
C LEU A 201 -20.15 -3.02 -6.93
N ARG A 202 -21.36 -2.53 -7.14
CA ARG A 202 -22.08 -2.59 -8.41
C ARG A 202 -21.68 -1.40 -9.28
N VAL A 203 -21.49 -1.71 -10.56
CA VAL A 203 -21.21 -0.75 -11.64
C VAL A 203 -22.26 -0.90 -12.76
N GLU A 204 -22.28 0.05 -13.69
CA GLU A 204 -23.35 0.13 -14.69
C GLU A 204 -23.14 -0.78 -15.90
N THR A 205 -21.88 -0.97 -16.31
CA THR A 205 -21.53 -1.72 -17.52
C THR A 205 -20.36 -2.66 -17.29
N HIS A 206 -20.25 -3.70 -18.11
CA HIS A 206 -19.07 -4.58 -18.08
C HIS A 206 -17.77 -3.87 -18.49
N ALA A 207 -17.86 -2.85 -19.35
CA ALA A 207 -16.71 -2.03 -19.72
C ALA A 207 -16.19 -1.24 -18.51
N ASP A 208 -17.11 -0.64 -17.75
CA ASP A 208 -16.77 0.06 -16.51
C ASP A 208 -16.22 -0.89 -15.44
N LEU A 209 -16.82 -2.09 -15.28
CA LEU A 209 -16.27 -3.15 -14.43
C LEU A 209 -14.82 -3.48 -14.79
N ALA A 210 -14.56 -3.74 -16.07
CA ALA A 210 -13.22 -4.08 -16.56
C ALA A 210 -12.22 -2.95 -16.30
N GLN A 211 -12.63 -1.69 -16.48
CA GLN A 211 -11.78 -0.53 -16.22
C GLN A 211 -11.49 -0.33 -14.73
N TRP A 212 -12.49 -0.44 -13.84
CA TRP A 212 -12.28 -0.37 -12.40
C TRP A 212 -11.33 -1.47 -11.91
N VAL A 213 -11.57 -2.72 -12.32
CA VAL A 213 -10.70 -3.84 -11.95
C VAL A 213 -9.28 -3.61 -12.45
N ARG A 214 -9.11 -3.24 -13.73
CA ARG A 214 -7.79 -2.97 -14.32
C ARG A 214 -7.06 -1.85 -13.58
N THR A 215 -7.72 -0.72 -13.33
CA THR A 215 -7.09 0.45 -12.70
C THR A 215 -6.74 0.19 -11.23
N ILE A 216 -7.59 -0.50 -10.47
CA ILE A 216 -7.26 -0.90 -9.09
C ILE A 216 -6.07 -1.87 -9.08
N VAL A 217 -6.08 -2.91 -9.92
CA VAL A 217 -5.01 -3.91 -9.96
C VAL A 217 -3.67 -3.29 -10.34
N LEU A 218 -3.63 -2.49 -11.41
CA LEU A 218 -2.40 -1.79 -11.81
C LEU A 218 -1.96 -0.76 -10.77
N GLY A 219 -2.91 -0.02 -10.18
CA GLY A 219 -2.65 0.91 -9.08
C GLY A 219 -2.01 0.21 -7.87
N THR A 220 -2.48 -0.99 -7.50
CA THR A 220 -1.86 -1.79 -6.44
C THR A 220 -0.41 -2.13 -6.76
N TYR A 221 -0.08 -2.52 -8.00
CA TYR A 221 1.30 -2.84 -8.38
C TYR A 221 2.23 -1.63 -8.31
N GLU A 222 1.74 -0.48 -8.74
CA GLU A 222 2.49 0.78 -8.65
C GLU A 222 2.68 1.21 -7.20
N ALA A 223 1.62 1.15 -6.37
CA ALA A 223 1.69 1.44 -4.94
C ALA A 223 2.66 0.49 -4.21
N CYS A 224 2.68 -0.80 -4.55
CA CYS A 224 3.65 -1.76 -3.99
C CYS A 224 5.07 -1.43 -4.40
N SER A 225 5.29 -1.05 -5.67
CA SER A 225 6.61 -0.67 -6.17
C SER A 225 7.13 0.60 -5.49
N GLU A 226 6.27 1.59 -5.29
CA GLU A 226 6.62 2.82 -4.57
C GLU A 226 6.84 2.58 -3.08
N THR A 227 6.01 1.75 -2.44
CA THR A 227 6.15 1.39 -1.02
C THR A 227 7.46 0.62 -0.79
N SER A 228 7.80 -0.30 -1.71
CA SER A 228 9.00 -1.15 -1.73
C SER A 228 9.16 -2.12 -0.55
N GLN A 229 8.85 -1.71 0.67
CA GLN A 229 8.90 -2.56 1.86
C GLN A 229 7.91 -2.11 2.93
N VAL A 230 7.48 -3.03 3.77
CA VAL A 230 6.70 -2.77 4.98
C VAL A 230 7.31 -3.49 6.17
N THR A 231 7.21 -2.89 7.34
CA THR A 231 7.65 -3.47 8.61
C THR A 231 6.48 -3.64 9.56
N SER A 232 6.58 -4.62 10.45
CA SER A 232 5.65 -4.85 11.54
C SER A 232 6.42 -5.32 12.77
N PRO A 233 6.19 -4.71 13.94
CA PRO A 233 6.69 -5.26 15.19
C PRO A 233 6.05 -6.63 15.44
N CYS A 234 6.80 -7.55 16.02
CA CYS A 234 6.32 -8.88 16.34
C CYS A 234 7.11 -9.51 17.49
N ASN A 235 6.58 -10.56 18.11
CA ASN A 235 7.32 -11.46 18.98
C ASN A 235 7.65 -12.75 18.23
N TRP A 236 8.91 -13.17 18.30
CA TRP A 236 9.37 -14.45 17.78
C TRP A 236 10.18 -15.16 18.85
N ARG A 237 9.72 -16.35 19.26
CA ARG A 237 10.37 -17.19 20.29
C ARG A 237 10.65 -16.46 21.61
N GLY A 238 9.78 -15.53 22.00
CA GLY A 238 9.88 -14.76 23.23
C GLY A 238 10.62 -13.42 23.08
N GLU A 239 11.26 -13.16 21.95
CA GLU A 239 12.03 -11.94 21.71
C GLU A 239 11.25 -10.93 20.88
N ASN A 240 11.40 -9.64 21.21
CA ASN A 240 10.83 -8.56 20.41
C ASN A 240 11.63 -8.39 19.12
N CYS A 241 10.95 -8.54 18.00
CA CYS A 241 11.54 -8.53 16.68
C CYS A 241 10.76 -7.57 15.77
N GLU A 242 11.32 -7.30 14.60
CA GLU A 242 10.64 -6.57 13.53
C GLU A 242 10.63 -7.43 12.26
N LEU A 243 9.43 -7.79 11.82
CA LEU A 243 9.19 -8.47 10.55
C LEU A 243 9.21 -7.45 9.44
N MET A 244 10.02 -7.69 8.41
CA MET A 244 10.06 -6.89 7.19
C MET A 244 9.63 -7.72 5.98
N VAL A 245 8.72 -7.16 5.20
CA VAL A 245 8.32 -7.69 3.88
C VAL A 245 8.77 -6.68 2.84
N SER A 246 9.77 -7.04 2.04
CA SER A 246 10.38 -6.23 0.99
C SER A 246 10.05 -6.82 -0.38
N LEU A 247 9.62 -5.97 -1.32
CA LEU A 247 9.29 -6.36 -2.69
C LEU A 247 10.49 -6.96 -3.43
N GLU A 248 11.69 -6.42 -3.18
CA GLU A 248 12.93 -6.88 -3.83
C GLU A 248 13.63 -7.95 -2.99
N ALA A 249 13.80 -7.72 -1.68
CA ALA A 249 14.60 -8.60 -0.83
C ALA A 249 13.83 -9.85 -0.35
N GLY A 250 12.49 -9.83 -0.33
CA GLY A 250 11.68 -10.92 0.25
C GLY A 250 11.34 -10.63 1.71
N ILE A 251 11.42 -11.63 2.58
CA ILE A 251 11.00 -11.53 3.98
C ILE A 251 12.19 -11.68 4.90
N SER A 252 12.32 -10.81 5.89
CA SER A 252 13.34 -10.92 6.93
C SER A 252 12.79 -10.60 8.30
N LEU A 253 13.42 -11.17 9.32
CA LEU A 253 13.17 -10.86 10.71
C LEU A 253 14.43 -10.25 11.32
N THR A 254 14.28 -9.11 11.98
CA THR A 254 15.36 -8.46 12.71
C THR A 254 15.09 -8.52 14.20
N GLY A 255 16.14 -8.76 14.98
CA GLY A 255 16.08 -8.83 16.43
C GLY A 255 16.10 -7.44 17.10
N PRO A 256 16.08 -7.41 18.44
CA PRO A 256 16.07 -6.16 19.21
C PRO A 256 17.27 -5.24 18.96
N ASN A 257 18.41 -5.79 18.54
CA ASN A 257 19.64 -5.03 18.26
C ASN A 257 19.83 -4.79 16.76
N HIS A 258 18.76 -4.92 15.96
CA HIS A 258 18.75 -4.81 14.50
C HIS A 258 19.63 -5.85 13.78
N GLU A 259 19.97 -6.94 14.44
CA GLU A 259 20.60 -8.09 13.83
C GLU A 259 19.59 -8.86 12.97
N VAL A 260 19.99 -9.29 11.78
CA VAL A 260 19.13 -10.14 10.94
C VAL A 260 19.13 -11.55 11.54
N LEU A 261 17.98 -11.97 12.06
CA LEU A 261 17.78 -13.30 12.63
C LEU A 261 17.61 -14.35 11.53
N TRP A 262 16.83 -14.00 10.50
CA TRP A 262 16.70 -14.80 9.29
C TRP A 262 16.19 -13.95 8.14
N HIS A 263 16.43 -14.44 6.93
CA HIS A 263 16.05 -13.79 5.68
C HIS A 263 15.78 -14.85 4.61
N TYR A 264 14.65 -14.73 3.94
CA TYR A 264 14.24 -15.63 2.87
C TYR A 264 13.67 -14.85 1.68
N PRO A 265 14.04 -15.22 0.44
CA PRO A 265 13.36 -14.68 -0.73
C PRO A 265 11.92 -15.21 -0.81
N PHE A 266 11.05 -14.51 -1.54
CA PHE A 266 9.65 -14.93 -1.72
C PHE A 266 9.50 -16.35 -2.28
N GLU A 267 10.42 -16.75 -3.16
CA GLU A 267 10.46 -18.04 -3.82
C GLU A 267 10.68 -19.21 -2.86
N SER A 268 11.19 -18.94 -1.65
CA SER A 268 11.36 -19.94 -0.60
C SER A 268 10.08 -20.22 0.18
N ILE A 269 9.05 -19.37 0.07
CA ILE A 269 7.79 -19.55 0.79
C ILE A 269 7.02 -20.71 0.17
N ARG A 270 6.72 -21.72 0.98
CA ARG A 270 5.89 -22.88 0.59
C ARG A 270 4.44 -22.67 0.95
N ALA A 271 4.20 -22.15 2.14
CA ALA A 271 2.86 -21.86 2.64
C ALA A 271 2.89 -20.68 3.61
N THR A 272 1.77 -19.97 3.67
CA THR A 272 1.49 -18.95 4.68
C THR A 272 0.14 -19.26 5.33
N GLY A 273 0.04 -19.07 6.64
CA GLY A 273 -1.19 -19.26 7.40
C GLY A 273 -1.39 -18.14 8.42
N ASP A 274 -2.64 -17.90 8.83
CA ASP A 274 -2.96 -16.95 9.90
C ASP A 274 -4.21 -17.40 10.68
N ASP A 275 -4.35 -16.96 11.92
CA ASP A 275 -5.41 -17.39 12.85
C ASP A 275 -6.68 -16.56 12.74
N GLY A 276 -6.72 -15.57 11.84
CA GLY A 276 -7.74 -14.54 11.81
C GLY A 276 -7.52 -13.42 12.83
N GLY A 277 -6.52 -13.55 13.71
CA GLY A 277 -6.15 -12.67 14.78
C GLY A 277 -4.74 -12.12 14.55
N ARG A 278 -3.82 -12.46 15.46
CA ARG A 278 -2.46 -11.88 15.56
C ARG A 278 -1.33 -12.81 15.12
N PHE A 279 -1.60 -14.09 14.96
CA PHE A 279 -0.57 -15.07 14.64
C PHE A 279 -0.44 -15.26 13.13
N LEU A 280 0.80 -15.26 12.66
CA LEU A 280 1.20 -15.51 11.28
C LEU A 280 2.17 -16.69 11.24
N TRP A 281 1.92 -17.65 10.36
CA TRP A 281 2.81 -18.77 10.08
C TRP A 281 3.37 -18.65 8.67
N ILE A 282 4.67 -18.83 8.51
CA ILE A 282 5.34 -18.89 7.20
C ILE A 282 6.21 -20.14 7.15
N ASP A 283 5.88 -21.08 6.25
CA ASP A 283 6.68 -22.28 6.01
C ASP A 283 7.66 -22.06 4.87
N PHE A 284 8.96 -22.18 5.17
CA PHE A 284 10.05 -22.14 4.20
C PHE A 284 10.55 -23.54 3.81
N GLY A 285 10.05 -24.59 4.47
CA GLY A 285 10.51 -25.95 4.35
C GLY A 285 11.85 -26.22 5.04
N PRO A 286 12.37 -27.47 4.97
CA PRO A 286 13.60 -27.85 5.66
C PRO A 286 14.84 -27.08 5.17
N PRO A 287 15.81 -26.75 6.06
CA PRO A 287 15.88 -27.16 7.46
C PRO A 287 15.08 -26.28 8.45
N ASP A 288 14.67 -25.09 8.03
CA ASP A 288 14.15 -24.05 8.94
C ASP A 288 12.68 -24.25 9.31
N GLY A 289 11.90 -24.85 8.41
CA GLY A 289 10.50 -25.21 8.62
C GLY A 289 9.58 -24.01 8.76
N GLU A 290 8.51 -24.21 9.53
CA GLU A 290 7.51 -23.19 9.81
C GLU A 290 7.99 -22.19 10.87
N GLN A 291 7.88 -20.91 10.54
CA GLN A 291 8.10 -19.80 11.46
C GLN A 291 6.75 -19.28 11.96
N GLU A 292 6.51 -19.40 13.26
CA GLU A 292 5.37 -18.79 13.95
C GLU A 292 5.76 -17.41 14.48
N LEU A 293 4.98 -16.40 14.08
CA LEU A 293 5.17 -15.00 14.45
C LEU A 293 3.92 -14.48 15.13
N ASP A 294 4.11 -13.82 16.27
CA ASP A 294 3.07 -13.06 16.94
C ASP A 294 3.19 -11.58 16.54
N LEU A 295 2.32 -11.09 15.66
CA LEU A 295 2.41 -9.72 15.12
C LEU A 295 1.91 -8.63 16.06
N ILE A 296 1.57 -8.96 17.32
CA ILE A 296 1.01 -8.08 18.36
C ILE A 296 -0.41 -7.56 18.00
N THR A 297 -0.57 -7.07 16.78
CA THR A 297 -1.80 -6.63 16.13
C THR A 297 -2.25 -7.66 15.10
N SER A 298 -3.28 -7.36 14.30
CA SER A 298 -3.81 -8.36 13.38
C SER A 298 -2.79 -8.74 12.30
N ALA A 299 -2.74 -10.03 11.95
CA ALA A 299 -1.96 -10.55 10.84
C ALA A 299 -2.53 -10.20 9.47
N LYS A 300 -3.82 -9.82 9.38
CA LYS A 300 -4.50 -9.62 8.10
C LYS A 300 -3.85 -8.54 7.20
N PRO A 301 -3.45 -7.35 7.70
CA PRO A 301 -2.75 -6.37 6.86
C PRO A 301 -1.48 -6.96 6.23
N ILE A 302 -0.64 -7.64 7.01
CA ILE A 302 0.61 -8.25 6.53
C ILE A 302 0.35 -9.35 5.51
N VAL A 303 -0.62 -10.22 5.76
CA VAL A 303 -1.01 -11.28 4.80
C VAL A 303 -1.47 -10.68 3.46
N PHE A 304 -2.23 -9.58 3.50
CA PHE A 304 -2.67 -8.91 2.28
C PHE A 304 -1.52 -8.22 1.55
N ILE A 305 -0.63 -7.52 2.27
CA ILE A 305 0.55 -6.87 1.68
C ILE A 305 1.48 -7.90 1.07
N LEU A 306 1.70 -9.02 1.75
CA LEU A 306 2.50 -10.14 1.24
C LEU A 306 1.96 -10.64 -0.11
N HIS A 307 0.65 -10.87 -0.20
CA HIS A 307 0.02 -11.26 -1.46
C HIS A 307 0.13 -10.19 -2.56
N SER A 308 -0.02 -8.91 -2.21
CA SER A 308 0.12 -7.81 -3.16
C SER A 308 1.55 -7.70 -3.69
N PHE A 309 2.56 -7.87 -2.84
CA PHE A 309 3.97 -7.86 -3.23
C PHE A 309 4.31 -9.05 -4.11
N LEU A 310 3.85 -10.26 -3.75
CA LEU A 310 4.00 -11.45 -4.58
C LEU A 310 3.37 -11.26 -5.97
N ALA A 311 2.13 -10.78 -6.03
CA ALA A 311 1.46 -10.49 -7.31
C ALA A 311 2.23 -9.44 -8.14
N THR A 312 2.71 -8.38 -7.49
CA THR A 312 3.53 -7.34 -8.14
C THR A 312 4.84 -7.93 -8.71
N LYS A 313 5.49 -8.84 -7.98
CA LYS A 313 6.73 -9.49 -8.44
C LYS A 313 6.47 -10.39 -9.66
N VAL A 314 5.41 -11.20 -9.63
CA VAL A 314 4.96 -11.99 -10.79
C VAL A 314 4.68 -11.07 -11.99
N TYR A 315 4.17 -9.85 -11.74
CA TYR A 315 3.74 -8.92 -12.78
C TYR A 315 4.95 -8.35 -13.50
N ARG A 316 5.96 -7.94 -12.73
CA ARG A 316 7.22 -7.43 -13.25
C ARG A 316 8.02 -8.48 -14.02
N LEU A 317 7.87 -9.76 -13.67
CA LEU A 317 8.49 -10.87 -14.40
C LEU A 317 7.77 -11.23 -15.70
N GLY A 318 6.63 -10.59 -16.01
CA GLY A 318 5.85 -10.87 -17.21
C GLY A 318 5.20 -12.25 -17.22
N LEU A 319 5.01 -12.86 -16.05
CA LEU A 319 4.49 -14.22 -15.88
C LEU A 319 2.95 -14.29 -15.86
N TYR A 320 2.27 -13.21 -16.30
CA TYR A 320 0.81 -13.20 -16.47
C TYR A 320 0.45 -13.71 -17.86
N ALA A 321 -0.40 -14.75 -17.91
CA ALA A 321 -1.07 -15.22 -19.13
C ALA A 321 -2.33 -14.39 -19.43
#